data_AF-A0A263BSB2-F1
#
_entry.id   AF-A0A263BSB2-F1
#
_cell.length_a   1.000
_cell.length_b   1.000
_cell.length_c   1.000
_cell.angle_alpha   90.00
_cell.angle_beta   90.00
_cell.angle_gamma   90.00
#
_symmetry.space_group_name_H-M   'P 1'
#
loop_
_entity.id
_entity.type
_entity.pdbx_description
1 polymer ?
#
loop_
_entity_poly.entity_id
_entity_poly.type
_entity_poly.pdbx_seq_one_letter_code
_entity_poly.pdbx_strand_id
1 'polypeptide(L)'
;MTKPITKEEYKKLLSFVGYGNLHEANIIVFGNEEGTGGRGVRENINVRNLFYGTENGEYEYCLDNQNWENGFWEPNTLDRQSTRDSYLNPDNPTLNKSNSPFNQTVARICLASENSDKDIDYWFQKFDDNQDAKKIIKDYVRNSLYRTKSGIQTYLVDWGPLPRPNQDWWGEEYFSISENKNNNYIKAFDFKNIDTSDHSFSDFASDVEHRLDLLRNTITNIPSNILICLGGANGFKKTALQRMFSLKDSQFTPLEIEIESEKNLSSYHSIATLPNKELHIFMLPFPAAGKVFENGNVMMSFYKQFTQKYLFPLFN
;
A
#
# COMPACT_ATOMS: atom_id res chain seq x y z
N MET A 1 -2.87 29.93 10.41
CA MET A 1 -2.30 29.79 9.05
C MET A 1 -1.53 28.49 9.00
N THR A 2 -1.94 27.58 8.13
CA THR A 2 -1.33 26.26 7.95
C THR A 2 0.00 26.42 7.20
N LYS A 3 1.10 25.81 7.69
CA LYS A 3 2.43 25.94 7.07
C LYS A 3 2.52 25.08 5.80
N PRO A 4 2.83 25.66 4.62
CA PRO A 4 3.05 24.89 3.39
C PRO A 4 4.22 23.90 3.54
N ILE A 5 4.18 22.82 2.76
CA ILE A 5 5.27 21.84 2.68
C ILE A 5 6.50 22.47 2.02
N THR A 6 7.68 22.19 2.57
CA THR A 6 8.97 22.63 2.00
C THR A 6 9.48 21.64 0.95
N LYS A 7 10.44 22.07 0.10
CA LYS A 7 11.08 21.16 -0.87
C LYS A 7 11.80 19.99 -0.21
N GLU A 8 12.39 20.22 0.96
CA GLU A 8 13.09 19.17 1.73
C GLU A 8 12.10 18.15 2.29
N GLU A 9 11.01 18.61 2.91
CA GLU A 9 9.95 17.73 3.42
C GLU A 9 9.32 16.91 2.28
N TYR A 10 9.14 17.52 1.11
CA TYR A 10 8.67 16.85 -0.08
C TYR A 10 9.63 15.75 -0.55
N LYS A 11 10.93 16.06 -0.68
CA LYS A 11 11.95 15.07 -1.06
C LYS A 11 12.00 13.90 -0.09
N LYS A 12 11.97 14.17 1.22
CA LYS A 12 11.93 13.11 2.22
C LYS A 12 10.67 12.25 2.08
N LEU A 13 9.50 12.84 1.85
CA LEU A 13 8.30 12.04 1.59
C LEU A 13 8.43 11.21 0.31
N LEU A 14 9.00 11.75 -0.77
CA LEU A 14 9.24 10.99 -2.02
C LEU A 14 10.13 9.76 -1.81
N SER A 15 11.06 9.79 -0.85
CA SER A 15 11.92 8.66 -0.51
C SER A 15 11.28 7.65 0.46
N PHE A 16 10.12 7.94 1.04
CA PHE A 16 9.44 7.00 1.94
C PHE A 16 8.84 5.83 1.17
N VAL A 17 9.28 4.60 1.41
CA VAL A 17 8.90 3.42 0.61
C VAL A 17 7.59 2.79 1.08
N GLY A 18 7.37 2.70 2.39
CA GLY A 18 6.20 2.01 2.94
C GLY A 18 6.36 1.48 4.36
N TYR A 19 5.58 0.46 4.73
CA TYR A 19 5.47 -0.04 6.10
C TYR A 19 5.59 -1.55 6.24
N GLY A 20 6.07 -1.98 7.40
CA GLY A 20 6.09 -3.37 7.86
C GLY A 20 7.48 -3.99 7.79
N ASN A 21 7.51 -5.31 7.93
CA ASN A 21 8.75 -6.07 8.00
C ASN A 21 9.31 -6.31 6.59
N LEU A 22 10.10 -5.35 6.10
CA LEU A 22 10.68 -5.38 4.75
C LEU A 22 11.53 -6.63 4.50
N HIS A 23 12.39 -6.98 5.46
CA HIS A 23 13.41 -8.02 5.28
C HIS A 23 12.88 -9.44 5.37
N GLU A 24 11.71 -9.66 5.96
CA GLU A 24 11.12 -11.00 6.13
C GLU A 24 9.76 -11.14 5.45
N ALA A 25 9.34 -10.15 4.66
CA ALA A 25 8.03 -10.15 3.99
C ALA A 25 7.82 -11.41 3.14
N ASN A 26 6.68 -12.09 3.35
CA ASN A 26 6.18 -13.16 2.49
C ASN A 26 5.24 -12.63 1.40
N ILE A 27 4.61 -11.48 1.65
CA ILE A 27 3.72 -10.81 0.70
C ILE A 27 4.07 -9.32 0.67
N ILE A 28 4.30 -8.81 -0.53
CA ILE A 28 4.35 -7.37 -0.80
C ILE A 28 2.94 -6.94 -1.19
N VAL A 29 2.42 -5.89 -0.56
CA VAL A 29 1.16 -5.26 -0.95
C VAL A 29 1.50 -3.93 -1.61
N PHE A 30 1.11 -3.73 -2.86
CA PHE A 30 1.37 -2.49 -3.60
C PHE A 30 0.12 -1.61 -3.66
N GLY A 31 0.23 -0.44 -3.05
CA GLY A 31 -0.88 0.42 -2.67
C GLY A 31 -0.75 1.85 -3.15
N ASN A 32 -1.81 2.61 -2.94
CA ASN A 32 -1.74 4.06 -2.87
C ASN A 32 -2.56 4.50 -1.66
N GLU A 33 -2.12 4.00 -0.50
CA GLU A 33 -2.93 3.84 0.72
C GLU A 33 -2.50 4.80 1.84
N GLU A 34 -1.52 5.67 1.58
CA GLU A 34 -1.12 6.75 2.49
C GLU A 34 -2.29 7.69 2.79
N GLY A 35 -2.98 7.39 3.88
CA GLY A 35 -4.06 8.18 4.45
C GLY A 35 -3.58 9.05 5.60
N THR A 36 -4.23 10.20 5.86
CA THR A 36 -3.99 10.95 7.11
C THR A 36 -4.59 10.28 8.35
N GLY A 37 -5.36 9.20 8.17
CA GLY A 37 -6.00 8.47 9.26
C GLY A 37 -7.01 9.31 10.05
N GLY A 38 -7.60 10.34 9.42
CA GLY A 38 -8.52 11.28 10.06
C GLY A 38 -7.83 12.39 10.86
N ARG A 39 -6.49 12.49 10.81
CA ARG A 39 -5.73 13.62 11.36
C ARG A 39 -5.47 14.67 10.26
N GLY A 40 -4.96 15.84 10.65
CA GLY A 40 -4.56 16.86 9.70
C GLY A 40 -3.34 16.45 8.87
N VAL A 41 -3.18 17.10 7.72
CA VAL A 41 -2.11 16.79 6.76
C VAL A 41 -0.76 17.22 7.32
N ARG A 42 -0.66 18.44 7.86
CA ARG A 42 0.59 18.97 8.44
C ARG A 42 1.17 18.08 9.53
N GLU A 43 0.33 17.52 10.39
CA GLU A 43 0.76 16.61 11.45
C GLU A 43 1.34 15.32 10.88
N ASN A 44 0.72 14.75 9.84
CA ASN A 44 1.24 13.56 9.17
C ASN A 44 2.59 13.85 8.49
N ILE A 45 2.74 15.01 7.84
CA ILE A 45 4.02 15.44 7.26
C ILE A 45 5.09 15.53 8.35
N ASN A 46 4.80 16.19 9.49
CA ASN A 46 5.75 16.32 10.60
C ASN A 46 6.20 14.96 11.12
N VAL A 47 5.26 14.05 11.38
CA VAL A 47 5.56 12.75 11.97
C VAL A 47 6.46 11.91 11.06
N ARG A 48 6.18 11.90 9.76
CA ARG A 48 7.01 11.19 8.77
C ARG A 48 8.40 11.78 8.69
N ASN A 49 8.49 13.11 8.68
CA ASN A 49 9.76 13.82 8.59
C ASN A 49 10.60 13.71 9.86
N LEU A 50 10.00 13.49 11.04
CA LEU A 50 10.76 13.40 12.30
C LEU A 50 11.07 11.96 12.71
N PHE A 51 10.15 11.02 12.48
CA PHE A 51 10.19 9.72 13.17
C PHE A 51 10.25 8.51 12.25
N TYR A 52 9.85 8.62 10.98
CA TYR A 52 9.86 7.45 10.11
C TYR A 52 11.28 7.15 9.67
N GLY A 53 11.61 5.87 9.66
CA GLY A 53 12.95 5.41 9.31
C GLY A 53 13.97 5.53 10.44
N THR A 54 13.63 6.18 11.58
CA THR A 54 14.62 6.58 12.59
C THR A 54 14.49 5.86 13.92
N GLU A 55 15.58 5.41 14.52
CA GLU A 55 15.65 4.90 15.88
C GLU A 55 16.70 5.69 16.65
N ASN A 56 16.37 6.14 17.87
CA ASN A 56 17.22 7.04 18.67
C ASN A 56 17.73 8.32 17.95
N GLY A 57 17.04 8.75 16.90
CA GLY A 57 17.40 9.93 16.10
C GLY A 57 18.28 9.63 14.87
N GLU A 58 18.72 8.39 14.69
CA GLU A 58 19.48 7.94 13.51
C GLU A 58 18.60 7.13 12.57
N TYR A 59 18.90 7.15 11.27
CA TYR A 59 18.16 6.37 10.28
C TYR A 59 18.58 4.90 10.28
N GLU A 60 17.87 4.07 11.03
CA GLU A 60 18.12 2.62 11.07
C GLU A 60 17.34 1.85 10.00
N TYR A 61 16.16 2.33 9.61
CA TYR A 61 15.29 1.66 8.62
C TYR A 61 15.40 2.34 7.25
N CYS A 62 16.61 2.27 6.67
CA CYS A 62 16.97 2.79 5.35
C CYS A 62 17.52 1.70 4.44
N LEU A 63 17.28 1.83 3.14
CA LEU A 63 17.75 0.85 2.15
C LEU A 63 19.28 0.87 1.98
N ASP A 64 19.91 2.01 2.25
CA ASP A 64 21.35 2.23 2.10
C ASP A 64 21.91 2.93 3.34
N ASN A 65 22.44 2.16 4.29
CA ASN A 65 23.20 2.57 5.48
C ASN A 65 23.03 4.05 5.90
N GLN A 66 21.91 4.35 6.57
CA GLN A 66 21.54 5.67 7.12
C GLN A 66 21.23 6.78 6.10
N ASN A 67 21.34 6.53 4.79
CA ASN A 67 20.94 7.49 3.76
C ASN A 67 19.46 7.34 3.39
N TRP A 68 18.62 8.19 3.97
CA TRP A 68 17.19 8.23 3.69
C TRP A 68 16.83 8.62 2.26
N GLU A 69 17.70 9.34 1.54
CA GLU A 69 17.43 9.79 0.17
C GLU A 69 17.25 8.59 -0.78
N ASN A 70 17.94 7.49 -0.46
CA ASN A 70 17.90 6.24 -1.21
C ASN A 70 16.75 5.31 -0.78
N GLY A 71 15.88 5.76 0.12
CA GLY A 71 14.74 4.97 0.59
C GLY A 71 14.76 4.72 2.08
N PHE A 72 13.62 4.92 2.73
CA PHE A 72 13.40 4.51 4.12
C PHE A 72 11.98 3.97 4.31
N TRP A 73 11.78 3.18 5.35
CA TRP A 73 10.47 2.61 5.65
C TRP A 73 10.18 2.67 7.16
N GLU A 74 8.94 2.37 7.52
CA GLU A 74 8.53 2.29 8.91
C GLU A 74 8.19 0.84 9.27
N PRO A 75 8.99 0.17 10.12
CA PRO A 75 8.79 -1.24 10.44
C PRO A 75 7.52 -1.50 11.24
N ASN A 76 7.08 -0.56 12.09
CA ASN A 76 6.01 -0.77 13.07
C ASN A 76 4.97 0.34 13.07
N THR A 77 3.82 0.06 12.44
CA THR A 77 2.73 1.03 12.30
C THR A 77 2.03 1.45 13.61
N LEU A 78 2.11 0.69 14.71
CA LEU A 78 1.46 1.04 16.00
C LEU A 78 2.38 1.79 16.97
N ASP A 79 3.66 1.40 17.09
CA ASP A 79 4.58 2.05 18.03
C ASP A 79 4.73 3.53 17.69
N ARG A 80 4.75 3.84 16.39
CA ARG A 80 4.70 5.21 15.91
C ARG A 80 3.33 5.84 15.99
N GLN A 81 2.22 5.10 16.08
CA GLN A 81 0.94 5.70 16.45
C GLN A 81 0.97 6.18 17.89
N SER A 82 1.52 5.42 18.84
CA SER A 82 1.71 5.91 20.21
C SER A 82 2.68 7.09 20.29
N THR A 83 3.83 7.04 19.59
CA THR A 83 4.76 8.19 19.53
C THR A 83 4.12 9.41 18.87
N ARG A 84 3.43 9.21 17.74
CA ARG A 84 2.66 10.25 17.04
C ARG A 84 1.55 10.83 17.91
N ASP A 85 0.80 9.99 18.60
CA ASP A 85 -0.33 10.40 19.41
C ASP A 85 0.16 11.14 20.66
N SER A 86 1.27 10.70 21.26
CA SER A 86 1.96 11.42 22.35
C SER A 86 2.55 12.77 21.90
N TYR A 87 3.03 12.87 20.65
CA TYR A 87 3.58 14.11 20.09
C TYR A 87 2.50 15.11 19.68
N LEU A 88 1.35 14.62 19.17
CA LEU A 88 0.32 15.48 18.58
C LEU A 88 -0.83 15.84 19.52
N ASN A 89 -1.19 14.96 20.45
CA ASN A 89 -2.27 15.22 21.40
C ASN A 89 -2.18 14.26 22.62
N PRO A 90 -1.31 14.55 23.60
CA PRO A 90 -1.06 13.67 24.74
C PRO A 90 -2.33 13.38 25.57
N ASP A 91 -3.34 14.25 25.50
CA ASP A 91 -4.56 14.15 26.31
C ASP A 91 -5.73 13.43 25.61
N ASN A 92 -5.63 13.10 24.31
CA ASN A 92 -6.73 12.46 23.60
C ASN A 92 -6.27 11.59 22.39
N PRO A 93 -5.75 10.38 22.64
CA PRO A 93 -5.39 9.45 21.59
C PRO A 93 -6.65 8.91 20.90
N THR A 94 -7.08 9.57 19.82
CA THR A 94 -8.12 9.05 18.94
C THR A 94 -7.57 7.90 18.11
N LEU A 95 -7.67 6.67 18.64
CA LEU A 95 -7.51 5.43 17.88
C LEU A 95 -8.66 5.33 16.89
N ASN A 96 -8.43 5.81 15.67
CA ASN A 96 -9.43 5.70 14.62
C ASN A 96 -9.67 4.22 14.31
N LYS A 97 -10.93 3.78 14.38
CA LYS A 97 -11.32 2.40 14.05
C LYS A 97 -11.04 2.18 12.55
N SER A 98 -9.92 1.56 12.23
CA SER A 98 -9.60 1.13 10.87
C SER A 98 -10.69 0.20 10.35
N ASN A 99 -11.61 0.76 9.56
CA ASN A 99 -12.65 0.03 8.82
C ASN A 99 -12.24 -0.16 7.35
N SER A 100 -10.93 -0.10 7.04
CA SER A 100 -10.42 -0.18 5.67
C SER A 100 -10.74 -1.55 5.05
N PRO A 101 -11.59 -1.62 4.00
CA PRO A 101 -11.85 -2.88 3.30
C PRO A 101 -10.59 -3.47 2.66
N PHE A 102 -9.65 -2.61 2.28
CA PHE A 102 -8.32 -2.99 1.79
C PHE A 102 -7.56 -3.81 2.85
N ASN A 103 -7.35 -3.24 4.03
CA ASN A 103 -6.59 -3.92 5.10
C ASN A 103 -7.32 -5.18 5.60
N GLN A 104 -8.65 -5.15 5.67
CA GLN A 104 -9.44 -6.32 6.05
C GLN A 104 -9.30 -7.47 5.05
N THR A 105 -9.18 -7.16 3.75
CA THR A 105 -8.99 -8.19 2.72
C THR A 105 -7.59 -8.79 2.80
N VAL A 106 -6.55 -7.97 2.95
CA VAL A 106 -5.18 -8.46 3.14
C VAL A 106 -5.07 -9.31 4.41
N ALA A 107 -5.69 -8.89 5.51
CA ALA A 107 -5.73 -9.66 6.75
C ALA A 107 -6.40 -11.03 6.58
N ARG A 108 -7.52 -11.11 5.84
CA ARG A 108 -8.19 -12.39 5.53
C ARG A 108 -7.28 -13.32 4.74
N ILE A 109 -6.59 -12.81 3.73
CA ILE A 109 -5.61 -13.57 2.92
C ILE A 109 -4.51 -14.15 3.82
N CYS A 110 -3.92 -13.32 4.70
CA CYS A 110 -2.86 -13.76 5.59
C CYS A 110 -3.37 -14.82 6.58
N LEU A 111 -4.49 -14.55 7.25
CA LEU A 111 -5.09 -15.48 8.22
C LEU A 111 -5.46 -16.82 7.57
N ALA A 112 -6.00 -16.81 6.36
CA ALA A 112 -6.28 -18.03 5.62
C ALA A 112 -5.02 -18.82 5.25
N SER A 113 -3.89 -18.13 5.06
CA SER A 113 -2.62 -18.76 4.68
C SER A 113 -1.80 -19.26 5.87
N GLU A 114 -2.02 -18.72 7.07
CA GLU A 114 -1.23 -19.08 8.27
C GLU A 114 -2.01 -19.84 9.36
N ASN A 115 -3.35 -19.84 9.32
CA ASN A 115 -4.16 -20.52 10.31
C ASN A 115 -4.79 -21.80 9.74
N SER A 116 -4.13 -22.93 9.97
CA SER A 116 -4.59 -24.25 9.56
C SER A 116 -5.77 -24.80 10.39
N ASP A 117 -6.08 -24.20 11.54
CA ASP A 117 -7.12 -24.70 12.44
C ASP A 117 -8.54 -24.32 11.99
N LYS A 118 -8.65 -23.38 11.05
CA LYS A 118 -9.91 -22.91 10.48
C LYS A 118 -9.92 -23.16 8.98
N ASP A 119 -11.02 -23.73 8.48
CA ASP A 119 -11.26 -23.81 7.04
C ASP A 119 -11.25 -22.40 6.43
N ILE A 120 -10.80 -22.28 5.18
CA ILE A 120 -10.71 -21.00 4.48
C ILE A 120 -12.05 -20.26 4.45
N ASP A 121 -13.17 -20.98 4.41
CA ASP A 121 -14.51 -20.39 4.42
C ASP A 121 -14.76 -19.53 5.66
N TYR A 122 -14.16 -19.90 6.80
CA TYR A 122 -14.23 -19.10 8.02
C TYR A 122 -13.70 -17.67 7.80
N TRP A 123 -12.62 -17.53 7.02
CA TRP A 123 -11.95 -16.25 6.76
C TRP A 123 -12.60 -15.45 5.63
N PHE A 124 -13.47 -16.03 4.82
CA PHE A 124 -14.15 -15.36 3.70
C PHE A 124 -15.67 -15.37 3.87
N GLN A 125 -16.14 -15.07 5.08
CA GLN A 125 -17.54 -14.77 5.37
C GLN A 125 -17.77 -13.27 5.59
N LYS A 126 -18.97 -12.79 5.27
CA LYS A 126 -19.37 -11.43 5.63
C LYS A 126 -19.34 -11.29 7.15
N PHE A 127 -19.00 -10.09 7.60
CA PHE A 127 -18.90 -9.82 9.03
C PHE A 127 -20.21 -9.99 9.79
N ASP A 128 -21.36 -9.80 9.14
CA ASP A 128 -22.66 -10.00 9.80
C ASP A 128 -22.98 -11.48 10.02
N ASP A 129 -22.46 -12.35 9.14
CA ASP A 129 -22.65 -13.79 9.22
C ASP A 129 -21.68 -14.46 10.21
N ASN A 130 -20.53 -13.83 10.48
CA ASN A 130 -19.51 -14.38 11.39
C ASN A 130 -18.82 -13.28 12.22
N GLN A 131 -19.35 -13.04 13.42
CA GLN A 131 -18.82 -12.04 14.35
C GLN A 131 -17.47 -12.44 14.96
N ASP A 132 -17.17 -13.74 15.05
CA ASP A 132 -15.89 -14.21 15.61
C ASP A 132 -14.75 -13.94 14.63
N ALA A 133 -14.89 -14.34 13.37
CA ALA A 133 -13.95 -14.02 12.30
C ALA A 133 -13.76 -12.50 12.18
N LYS A 134 -14.86 -11.72 12.27
CA LYS A 134 -14.80 -10.25 12.28
C LYS A 134 -13.90 -9.71 13.38
N LYS A 135 -14.00 -10.23 14.61
CA LYS A 135 -13.17 -9.80 15.74
C LYS A 135 -11.70 -10.11 15.45
N ILE A 136 -11.39 -11.35 15.08
CA ILE A 136 -10.03 -11.81 14.79
C ILE A 136 -9.40 -10.99 13.66
N ILE A 137 -10.11 -10.78 12.55
CA ILE A 137 -9.62 -10.00 11.40
C ILE A 137 -9.35 -8.55 11.81
N LYS A 138 -10.24 -7.92 12.59
CA LYS A 138 -10.03 -6.55 13.06
C LYS A 138 -8.85 -6.44 14.01
N ASP A 139 -8.67 -7.42 14.89
CA ASP A 139 -7.54 -7.45 15.81
C ASP A 139 -6.23 -7.71 15.05
N TYR A 140 -6.24 -8.57 14.03
CA TYR A 140 -5.11 -8.78 13.14
C TYR A 140 -4.72 -7.50 12.39
N VAL A 141 -5.68 -6.78 11.80
CA VAL A 141 -5.42 -5.49 11.13
C VAL A 141 -4.78 -4.48 12.10
N ARG A 142 -5.21 -4.45 13.36
CA ARG A 142 -4.72 -3.49 14.35
C ARG A 142 -3.36 -3.85 14.90
N ASN A 143 -3.11 -5.13 15.14
CA ASN A 143 -1.99 -5.57 15.97
C ASN A 143 -0.90 -6.28 15.17
N SER A 144 -1.20 -6.79 13.97
CA SER A 144 -0.35 -7.74 13.25
C SER A 144 -0.04 -7.31 11.81
N LEU A 145 -1.00 -6.74 11.08
CA LEU A 145 -0.80 -6.38 9.68
C LEU A 145 0.23 -5.24 9.53
N TYR A 146 1.21 -5.45 8.64
CA TYR A 146 2.36 -4.56 8.43
C TYR A 146 3.15 -4.28 9.71
N ARG A 147 3.46 -5.33 10.49
CA ARG A 147 4.49 -5.34 11.55
C ARG A 147 5.26 -6.64 11.51
N THR A 148 6.37 -6.65 12.24
CA THR A 148 7.07 -7.87 12.62
C THR A 148 6.20 -8.74 13.53
N LYS A 149 6.03 -10.01 13.16
CA LYS A 149 5.29 -11.02 13.94
C LYS A 149 5.76 -12.43 13.59
N SER A 150 5.12 -13.47 14.14
CA SER A 150 5.24 -14.84 13.62
C SER A 150 4.27 -15.10 12.45
N GLY A 151 4.58 -16.08 11.60
CA GLY A 151 3.75 -16.45 10.45
C GLY A 151 3.98 -15.52 9.25
N ILE A 152 2.94 -15.34 8.44
CA ILE A 152 3.00 -14.57 7.19
C ILE A 152 3.28 -13.10 7.48
N GLN A 153 4.47 -12.63 7.08
CA GLN A 153 4.87 -11.23 7.10
C GLN A 153 4.35 -10.51 5.87
N THR A 154 3.92 -9.27 6.06
CA THR A 154 3.47 -8.38 4.99
C THR A 154 4.24 -7.08 4.98
N TYR A 155 4.59 -6.60 3.80
CA TYR A 155 5.16 -5.27 3.60
C TYR A 155 4.29 -4.46 2.63
N LEU A 156 3.82 -3.29 3.06
CA LEU A 156 3.07 -2.36 2.21
C LEU A 156 4.04 -1.43 1.51
N VAL A 157 4.09 -1.47 0.19
CA VAL A 157 4.76 -0.47 -0.65
C VAL A 157 3.72 0.55 -1.11
N ASP A 158 4.01 1.84 -0.92
CA ASP A 158 3.11 2.89 -1.38
C ASP A 158 3.61 3.55 -2.67
N TRP A 159 2.73 3.73 -3.67
CA TRP A 159 3.05 4.51 -4.86
C TRP A 159 3.04 6.02 -4.59
N GLY A 160 2.07 6.51 -3.83
CA GLY A 160 1.81 7.93 -3.60
C GLY A 160 2.39 8.41 -2.27
N PRO A 161 3.58 9.04 -2.27
CA PRO A 161 4.34 9.32 -1.05
C PRO A 161 3.69 10.35 -0.12
N LEU A 162 2.79 11.20 -0.64
CA LEU A 162 2.21 12.31 0.11
C LEU A 162 0.96 11.88 0.89
N PRO A 163 0.90 12.13 2.22
CA PRO A 163 -0.27 11.82 3.03
C PRO A 163 -1.48 12.64 2.59
N ARG A 164 -2.62 11.97 2.36
CA ARG A 164 -3.89 12.66 2.03
C ARG A 164 -5.08 12.08 2.79
N PRO A 165 -6.07 12.89 3.21
CA PRO A 165 -7.27 12.37 3.86
C PRO A 165 -8.10 11.47 2.95
N ASN A 166 -8.11 11.76 1.65
CA ASN A 166 -8.79 10.97 0.62
C ASN A 166 -8.20 11.26 -0.77
N GLN A 167 -8.61 10.50 -1.77
CA GLN A 167 -8.13 10.65 -3.16
C GLN A 167 -8.55 11.97 -3.81
N ASP A 168 -9.61 12.59 -3.30
CA ASP A 168 -10.26 13.74 -3.91
C ASP A 168 -9.85 15.07 -3.27
N TRP A 169 -9.03 15.09 -2.23
CA TRP A 169 -8.72 16.34 -1.51
C TRP A 169 -7.24 16.46 -1.17
N TRP A 170 -6.72 17.66 -1.41
CA TRP A 170 -5.37 18.10 -1.09
C TRP A 170 -5.49 19.33 -0.17
N GLY A 171 -4.79 19.29 0.96
CA GLY A 171 -4.83 20.37 1.94
C GLY A 171 -4.03 21.60 1.53
N GLU A 172 -4.25 22.70 2.25
CA GLU A 172 -3.52 23.97 2.07
C GLU A 172 -2.00 23.79 2.21
N GLU A 173 -1.58 22.79 2.98
CA GLU A 173 -0.19 22.38 3.13
C GLU A 173 0.48 22.08 1.78
N TYR A 174 -0.29 21.62 0.80
CA TYR A 174 0.22 21.28 -0.52
C TYR A 174 0.10 22.40 -1.53
N PHE A 175 -0.33 23.62 -1.17
CA PHE A 175 -0.49 24.72 -2.13
C PHE A 175 0.81 25.13 -2.83
N SER A 176 1.98 24.91 -2.20
CA SER A 176 3.28 25.09 -2.85
C SER A 176 3.54 24.09 -3.98
N ILE A 177 2.86 22.94 -3.96
CA ILE A 177 2.89 21.89 -4.97
C ILE A 177 1.67 21.99 -5.89
N SER A 178 0.51 22.41 -5.37
CA SER A 178 -0.84 22.12 -5.88
C SER A 178 -1.89 23.13 -5.41
N GLU A 179 -2.28 24.09 -6.23
CA GLU A 179 -3.41 24.98 -5.89
C GLU A 179 -4.80 24.34 -6.12
N ASN A 180 -4.90 23.22 -6.86
CA ASN A 180 -6.16 22.51 -7.13
C ASN A 180 -5.98 21.02 -7.53
N LYS A 181 -7.10 20.28 -7.70
CA LYS A 181 -7.11 18.83 -8.03
C LYS A 181 -6.55 18.49 -9.43
N ASN A 182 -6.40 19.46 -10.33
CA ASN A 182 -5.93 19.24 -11.71
C ASN A 182 -4.41 19.43 -11.85
N ASN A 183 -3.68 19.16 -10.77
CA ASN A 183 -2.27 19.50 -10.65
C ASN A 183 -1.33 18.55 -11.40
N ASN A 184 -0.23 19.13 -11.88
CA ASN A 184 0.91 18.49 -12.53
C ASN A 184 1.53 17.38 -11.66
N TYR A 185 1.60 17.54 -10.33
CA TYR A 185 2.06 16.45 -9.45
C TYR A 185 1.18 15.19 -9.57
N ILE A 186 -0.14 15.32 -9.45
CA ILE A 186 -1.06 14.17 -9.54
C ILE A 186 -1.08 13.56 -10.93
N LYS A 187 -1.06 14.42 -11.95
CA LYS A 187 -0.95 14.00 -13.36
C LYS A 187 0.31 13.19 -13.62
N ALA A 188 1.45 13.60 -13.05
CA ALA A 188 2.71 12.90 -13.19
C ALA A 188 2.62 11.47 -12.61
N PHE A 189 2.06 11.31 -11.41
CA PHE A 189 1.93 10.00 -10.75
C PHE A 189 0.75 9.14 -11.25
N ASP A 190 -0.18 9.69 -12.06
CA ASP A 190 -1.19 8.92 -12.83
C ASP A 190 -0.72 8.65 -14.27
N PHE A 191 0.50 9.06 -14.63
CA PHE A 191 1.10 8.97 -15.98
C PHE A 191 0.26 9.65 -17.09
N LYS A 192 -0.68 10.53 -16.72
CA LYS A 192 -1.51 11.28 -17.67
C LYS A 192 -0.89 12.64 -17.90
N ASN A 193 -0.14 12.77 -19.00
CA ASN A 193 0.61 13.97 -19.41
C ASN A 193 1.82 14.26 -18.52
N ILE A 194 2.87 13.46 -18.67
CA ILE A 194 4.24 13.80 -18.24
C ILE A 194 4.79 14.85 -19.22
N ASP A 195 4.10 15.97 -19.38
CA ASP A 195 4.60 17.13 -20.11
C ASP A 195 4.95 18.18 -19.05
N THR A 196 6.17 18.04 -18.54
CA THR A 196 6.70 18.73 -17.37
C THR A 196 7.33 20.05 -17.77
N SER A 197 6.51 20.98 -18.24
CA SER A 197 6.97 22.36 -18.37
C SER A 197 7.20 22.95 -16.96
N ASP A 198 8.47 23.31 -16.69
CA ASP A 198 9.03 24.01 -15.52
C ASP A 198 8.02 24.37 -14.41
N HIS A 199 7.76 23.44 -13.49
CA HIS A 199 7.10 23.80 -12.25
C HIS A 199 8.15 24.33 -11.27
N SER A 200 7.93 25.53 -10.72
CA SER A 200 8.89 26.22 -9.83
C SER A 200 9.23 25.43 -8.55
N PHE A 201 8.35 24.48 -8.18
CA PHE A 201 8.54 23.62 -7.03
C PHE A 201 9.51 22.46 -7.27
N SER A 202 9.26 21.60 -8.27
CA SER A 202 10.06 20.39 -8.57
C SER A 202 9.90 19.97 -10.03
N ASP A 203 10.82 19.12 -10.50
CA ASP A 203 10.67 18.38 -11.74
C ASP A 203 9.92 17.07 -11.48
N PHE A 204 8.61 17.08 -11.73
CA PHE A 204 7.75 15.94 -11.46
C PHE A 204 8.02 14.72 -12.35
N ALA A 205 8.67 14.88 -13.51
CA ALA A 205 9.04 13.75 -14.36
C ALA A 205 10.20 13.01 -13.70
N SER A 206 11.24 13.75 -13.31
CA SER A 206 12.36 13.20 -12.55
C SER A 206 11.91 12.59 -11.22
N ASP A 207 10.93 13.20 -10.52
CA ASP A 207 10.39 12.64 -9.28
C ASP A 207 9.68 11.29 -9.50
N VAL A 208 8.94 11.13 -10.61
CA VAL A 208 8.28 9.87 -10.98
C VAL A 208 9.30 8.80 -11.34
N GLU A 209 10.33 9.11 -12.12
CA GLU A 209 11.40 8.15 -12.45
C GLU A 209 12.15 7.71 -11.20
N HIS A 210 12.52 8.67 -10.33
CA HIS A 210 13.14 8.36 -9.05
C HIS A 210 12.26 7.42 -8.22
N ARG A 211 10.95 7.67 -8.17
CA ARG A 211 10.01 6.80 -7.44
C ARG A 211 9.95 5.39 -8.05
N LEU A 212 9.90 5.28 -9.38
CA LEU A 212 9.88 3.98 -10.05
C LEU A 212 11.13 3.17 -9.70
N ASP A 213 12.31 3.78 -9.78
CA ASP A 213 13.59 3.13 -9.48
C ASP A 213 13.69 2.73 -8.02
N LEU A 214 13.32 3.64 -7.11
CA LEU A 214 13.31 3.38 -5.68
C LEU A 214 12.44 2.16 -5.31
N LEU A 215 11.20 2.14 -5.80
CA LEU A 215 10.27 1.06 -5.49
C LEU A 215 10.67 -0.25 -6.19
N ARG A 216 11.17 -0.19 -7.43
CA ARG A 216 11.72 -1.34 -8.14
C ARG A 216 12.87 -1.97 -7.35
N ASN A 217 13.84 -1.15 -6.91
CA ASN A 217 14.99 -1.61 -6.13
C ASN A 217 14.55 -2.25 -4.81
N THR A 218 13.60 -1.60 -4.12
CA THR A 218 13.02 -2.16 -2.89
C THR A 218 12.40 -3.53 -3.14
N ILE A 219 11.45 -3.63 -4.08
CA ILE A 219 10.72 -4.87 -4.38
C ILE A 219 11.67 -5.98 -4.86
N THR A 220 12.73 -5.62 -5.58
CA THR A 220 13.74 -6.56 -6.06
C THR A 220 14.52 -7.19 -4.92
N ASN A 221 14.82 -6.42 -3.87
CA ASN A 221 15.67 -6.85 -2.76
C ASN A 221 14.90 -7.47 -1.58
N ILE A 222 13.58 -7.25 -1.47
CA ILE A 222 12.73 -7.96 -0.51
C ILE A 222 12.72 -9.48 -0.86
N PRO A 223 12.73 -10.42 0.10
CA PRO A 223 12.72 -11.85 -0.24
C PRO A 223 11.41 -12.36 -0.89
N SER A 224 10.26 -11.74 -0.58
CA SER A 224 8.94 -12.11 -1.12
C SER A 224 8.93 -12.33 -2.63
N ASN A 225 8.40 -13.47 -3.08
CA ASN A 225 8.05 -13.76 -4.48
C ASN A 225 6.62 -13.35 -4.84
N ILE A 226 5.85 -12.77 -3.90
CA ILE A 226 4.44 -12.41 -4.10
C ILE A 226 4.28 -10.88 -3.97
N LEU A 227 3.65 -10.27 -4.96
CA LEU A 227 3.18 -8.88 -4.95
C LEU A 227 1.68 -8.83 -5.27
N ILE A 228 0.89 -8.25 -4.37
CA ILE A 228 -0.55 -8.09 -4.50
C ILE A 228 -0.91 -6.62 -4.63
N CYS A 229 -1.67 -6.28 -5.66
CA CYS A 229 -2.27 -4.98 -5.87
C CYS A 229 -3.78 -5.07 -5.73
N LEU A 230 -4.39 -4.28 -4.85
CA LEU A 230 -5.85 -4.14 -4.81
C LEU A 230 -6.27 -2.85 -5.55
N GLY A 231 -7.15 -3.01 -6.53
CA GLY A 231 -7.58 -1.94 -7.43
C GLY A 231 -6.56 -1.58 -8.51
N GLY A 232 -7.00 -0.80 -9.50
CA GLY A 232 -6.10 -0.24 -10.53
C GLY A 232 -5.59 -1.25 -11.57
N ALA A 233 -6.26 -2.40 -11.74
CA ALA A 233 -5.92 -3.40 -12.74
C ALA A 233 -5.83 -2.86 -14.17
N ASN A 234 -6.56 -1.78 -14.48
CA ASN A 234 -6.49 -1.05 -15.75
C ASN A 234 -6.11 0.44 -15.55
N GLY A 235 -5.33 0.77 -14.51
CA GLY A 235 -4.95 2.14 -14.19
C GLY A 235 -3.45 2.30 -13.91
N PHE A 236 -3.07 3.40 -13.26
CA PHE A 236 -1.66 3.77 -13.01
C PHE A 236 -0.84 2.65 -12.36
N LYS A 237 -1.42 1.82 -11.48
CA LYS A 237 -0.68 0.74 -10.81
C LYS A 237 -0.11 -0.26 -11.84
N LYS A 238 -0.91 -0.63 -12.85
CA LYS A 238 -0.45 -1.51 -13.92
C LYS A 238 0.67 -0.84 -14.71
N THR A 239 0.48 0.43 -15.10
CA THR A 239 1.50 1.21 -15.82
C THR A 239 2.80 1.33 -15.02
N ALA A 240 2.73 1.61 -13.71
CA ALA A 240 3.89 1.69 -12.83
C ALA A 240 4.66 0.37 -12.81
N LEU A 241 3.98 -0.76 -12.61
CA LEU A 241 4.60 -2.08 -12.58
C LEU A 241 5.19 -2.48 -13.94
N GLN A 242 4.52 -2.13 -15.04
CA GLN A 242 5.05 -2.31 -16.40
C GLN A 242 6.36 -1.55 -16.58
N ARG A 243 6.45 -0.32 -16.10
CA ARG A 243 7.67 0.48 -16.18
C ARG A 243 8.76 -0.05 -15.24
N MET A 244 8.44 -0.33 -13.97
CA MET A 244 9.39 -0.87 -12.99
C MET A 244 10.03 -2.18 -13.47
N PHE A 245 9.25 -3.09 -14.06
CA PHE A 245 9.70 -4.44 -14.39
C PHE A 245 9.77 -4.73 -15.89
N SER A 246 9.65 -3.69 -16.73
CA SER A 246 9.66 -3.80 -18.20
C SER A 246 8.65 -4.83 -18.74
N LEU A 247 7.48 -4.92 -18.12
CA LEU A 247 6.42 -5.87 -18.50
C LEU A 247 5.57 -5.30 -19.64
N LYS A 248 5.19 -6.16 -20.57
CA LYS A 248 4.26 -5.86 -21.66
C LYS A 248 2.82 -6.19 -21.25
N ASP A 249 1.84 -5.57 -21.90
CA ASP A 249 0.42 -5.88 -21.66
C ASP A 249 0.09 -7.36 -21.86
N SER A 250 0.71 -8.02 -22.85
CA SER A 250 0.51 -9.44 -23.11
C SER A 250 1.01 -10.37 -21.99
N GLN A 251 1.80 -9.86 -21.05
CA GLN A 251 2.26 -10.62 -19.88
C GLN A 251 1.29 -10.56 -18.70
N PHE A 252 0.21 -9.76 -18.80
CA PHE A 252 -0.86 -9.73 -17.80
C PHE A 252 -1.98 -10.66 -18.25
N THR A 253 -1.90 -11.90 -17.79
CA THR A 253 -2.89 -12.93 -18.07
C THR A 253 -4.09 -12.79 -17.13
N PRO A 254 -5.35 -12.84 -17.60
CA PRO A 254 -6.51 -12.78 -16.71
C PRO A 254 -6.51 -13.92 -15.69
N LEU A 255 -6.96 -13.64 -14.46
CA LEU A 255 -7.20 -14.70 -13.49
C LEU A 255 -8.48 -15.47 -13.87
N GLU A 256 -8.41 -16.79 -13.75
CA GLU A 256 -9.55 -17.69 -13.94
C GLU A 256 -10.22 -17.93 -12.59
N ILE A 257 -11.16 -17.06 -12.23
CA ILE A 257 -11.94 -17.12 -11.00
C ILE A 257 -13.42 -17.24 -11.38
N GLU A 258 -14.09 -18.27 -10.84
CA GLU A 258 -15.48 -18.58 -11.14
C GLU A 258 -16.40 -17.80 -10.20
N ILE A 259 -16.86 -16.63 -10.64
CA ILE A 259 -17.80 -15.81 -9.87
C ILE A 259 -19.13 -15.67 -10.59
N GLU A 260 -20.21 -15.89 -9.85
CA GLU A 260 -21.56 -15.53 -10.26
C GLU A 260 -21.70 -13.99 -10.19
N SER A 261 -21.23 -13.31 -11.23
CA SER A 261 -21.24 -11.84 -11.31
C SER A 261 -21.45 -11.40 -12.74
N GLU A 262 -22.39 -10.49 -12.96
CA GLU A 262 -22.56 -9.82 -14.25
C GLU A 262 -21.48 -8.74 -14.50
N LYS A 263 -20.79 -8.30 -13.44
CA LYS A 263 -19.68 -7.35 -13.56
C LYS A 263 -18.42 -8.06 -14.05
N ASN A 264 -17.83 -7.54 -15.13
CA ASN A 264 -16.50 -7.93 -15.56
C ASN A 264 -15.44 -7.39 -14.56
N LEU A 265 -14.89 -8.29 -13.74
CA LEU A 265 -13.88 -7.94 -12.75
C LEU A 265 -12.49 -8.10 -13.35
N SER A 266 -11.89 -6.98 -13.77
CA SER A 266 -10.51 -7.00 -14.25
C SER A 266 -9.56 -7.45 -13.16
N SER A 267 -8.94 -8.60 -13.39
CA SER A 267 -7.94 -9.19 -12.51
C SER A 267 -6.93 -9.96 -13.32
N TYR A 268 -5.64 -9.82 -12.97
CA TYR A 268 -4.54 -10.34 -13.78
C TYR A 268 -3.43 -10.93 -12.91
N HIS A 269 -2.72 -11.90 -13.48
CA HIS A 269 -1.45 -12.42 -13.02
C HIS A 269 -0.37 -12.12 -14.06
N SER A 270 0.78 -11.67 -13.58
CA SER A 270 2.02 -11.55 -14.35
C SER A 270 3.19 -12.09 -13.55
N ILE A 271 4.27 -12.44 -14.23
CA ILE A 271 5.53 -12.86 -13.61
C ILE A 271 6.63 -11.93 -14.12
N ALA A 272 7.33 -11.30 -13.19
CA ALA A 272 8.55 -10.55 -13.46
C ALA A 272 9.77 -11.37 -13.04
N THR A 273 10.68 -11.64 -13.97
CA THR A 273 11.96 -12.28 -13.67
C THR A 273 12.93 -11.24 -13.11
N LEU A 274 13.32 -11.42 -11.85
CA LEU A 274 14.28 -10.57 -11.15
C LEU A 274 15.60 -11.34 -10.97
N PRO A 275 16.72 -10.68 -10.65
CA PRO A 275 18.03 -11.34 -10.57
C PRO A 275 18.05 -12.56 -9.64
N ASN A 276 17.23 -12.56 -8.58
CA ASN A 276 17.30 -13.54 -7.49
C ASN A 276 16.02 -14.38 -7.33
N LYS A 277 14.94 -14.05 -8.07
CA LYS A 277 13.61 -14.65 -7.87
C LYS A 277 12.69 -14.38 -9.06
N GLU A 278 11.62 -15.16 -9.15
CA GLU A 278 10.45 -14.78 -9.94
C GLU A 278 9.43 -14.09 -9.03
N LEU A 279 8.98 -12.91 -9.44
CA LEU A 279 7.96 -12.15 -8.71
C LEU A 279 6.59 -12.36 -9.37
N HIS A 280 5.70 -13.03 -8.66
CA HIS A 280 4.30 -13.17 -9.01
C HIS A 280 3.56 -11.87 -8.66
N ILE A 281 3.06 -11.19 -9.69
CA ILE A 281 2.33 -9.93 -9.57
C ILE A 281 0.85 -10.21 -9.80
N PHE A 282 0.04 -9.98 -8.77
CA PHE A 282 -1.41 -10.14 -8.81
C PHE A 282 -2.09 -8.78 -8.78
N MET A 283 -2.77 -8.44 -9.87
CA MET A 283 -3.62 -7.25 -9.98
C MET A 283 -5.05 -7.67 -9.70
N LEU A 284 -5.61 -7.27 -8.56
CA LEU A 284 -6.94 -7.66 -8.13
C LEU A 284 -7.90 -6.47 -8.14
N PRO A 285 -9.22 -6.68 -8.20
CA PRO A 285 -10.20 -5.62 -8.00
C PRO A 285 -10.05 -5.02 -6.59
N PHE A 286 -10.53 -3.79 -6.39
CA PHE A 286 -10.55 -3.19 -5.05
C PHE A 286 -11.72 -3.77 -4.23
N PRO A 287 -11.53 -4.12 -2.94
CA PRO A 287 -12.55 -4.79 -2.13
C PRO A 287 -13.68 -3.85 -1.71
N ALA A 288 -14.56 -3.49 -2.64
CA ALA A 288 -15.72 -2.64 -2.38
C ALA A 288 -17.01 -3.28 -2.92
N ALA A 289 -17.76 -3.94 -2.03
CA ALA A 289 -19.10 -4.46 -2.31
C ALA A 289 -20.07 -3.34 -2.72
N GLY A 290 -20.97 -3.62 -3.67
CA GLY A 290 -21.90 -2.64 -4.25
C GLY A 290 -21.26 -1.68 -5.26
N LYS A 291 -19.96 -1.38 -5.14
CA LYS A 291 -19.23 -0.49 -6.05
C LYS A 291 -18.48 -1.27 -7.12
N VAL A 292 -17.44 -1.99 -6.72
CA VAL A 292 -16.60 -2.81 -7.62
C VAL A 292 -17.23 -4.18 -7.80
N PHE A 293 -17.55 -4.84 -6.69
CA PHE A 293 -18.29 -6.09 -6.70
C PHE A 293 -19.79 -5.80 -6.70
N GLU A 294 -20.60 -6.78 -7.11
CA GLU A 294 -22.05 -6.67 -7.02
C GLU A 294 -22.50 -6.62 -5.55
N ASN A 295 -22.02 -7.56 -4.74
CA ASN A 295 -22.36 -7.67 -3.33
C ASN A 295 -21.19 -8.28 -2.53
N GLY A 296 -21.38 -8.39 -1.21
CA GLY A 296 -20.36 -8.94 -0.31
C GLY A 296 -20.06 -10.42 -0.53
N ASN A 297 -21.02 -11.23 -0.97
CA ASN A 297 -20.82 -12.67 -1.19
C ASN A 297 -19.91 -12.91 -2.39
N VAL A 298 -20.18 -12.22 -3.52
CA VAL A 298 -19.34 -12.28 -4.72
C VAL A 298 -17.91 -11.84 -4.40
N MET A 299 -17.76 -10.76 -3.64
CA MET A 299 -16.45 -10.26 -3.19
C MET A 299 -15.69 -11.29 -2.36
N MET A 300 -16.35 -11.92 -1.38
CA MET A 300 -15.71 -12.94 -0.55
C MET A 300 -15.35 -14.19 -1.35
N SER A 301 -16.24 -14.67 -2.23
CA SER A 301 -15.98 -15.81 -3.11
C SER A 301 -14.78 -15.57 -4.01
N PHE A 302 -14.68 -14.36 -4.60
CA PHE A 302 -13.54 -13.97 -5.42
C PHE A 302 -12.21 -14.09 -4.67
N TYR A 303 -12.10 -13.46 -3.49
CA TYR A 303 -10.83 -13.48 -2.74
C TYR A 303 -10.53 -14.84 -2.13
N LYS A 304 -11.54 -15.64 -1.77
CA LYS A 304 -11.37 -17.04 -1.36
C LYS A 304 -10.70 -17.84 -2.48
N GLN A 305 -11.32 -17.85 -3.67
CA GLN A 305 -10.79 -18.58 -4.82
C GLN A 305 -9.41 -18.10 -5.23
N PHE A 306 -9.19 -16.79 -5.25
CA PHE A 306 -7.86 -16.22 -5.48
C PHE A 306 -6.82 -16.79 -4.51
N THR A 307 -7.14 -16.77 -3.21
CA THR A 307 -6.22 -17.24 -2.16
C THR A 307 -5.91 -18.73 -2.34
N GLN A 308 -6.93 -19.57 -2.59
CA GLN A 308 -6.73 -21.01 -2.76
C GLN A 308 -5.97 -21.37 -4.04
N LYS A 309 -6.40 -20.81 -5.18
CA LYS A 309 -5.91 -21.21 -6.51
C LYS A 309 -4.55 -20.61 -6.83
N TYR A 310 -4.26 -19.39 -6.34
CA TYR A 310 -3.09 -18.63 -6.77
C TYR A 310 -2.08 -18.31 -5.65
N LEU A 311 -2.50 -18.18 -4.39
CA LEU A 311 -1.57 -17.85 -3.30
C LEU A 311 -1.05 -19.07 -2.55
N PHE A 312 -1.92 -20.00 -2.15
CA PHE A 312 -1.48 -21.21 -1.43
C PHE A 312 -0.38 -21.99 -2.16
N PRO A 313 -0.41 -22.17 -3.50
CA PRO A 313 0.68 -22.84 -4.21
C PRO A 313 2.04 -22.15 -4.12
N LEU A 314 2.08 -20.86 -3.75
CA LEU A 314 3.31 -20.07 -3.68
C LEU A 314 3.92 -20.00 -2.28
N PHE A 315 3.21 -20.49 -1.26
CA PHE A 315 3.72 -20.61 0.12
C PHE A 315 4.29 -21.99 0.45
N ASN A 316 4.09 -22.99 -0.42
CA ASN A 316 4.47 -24.39 -0.21
C ASN A 316 5.79 -24.77 -0.86
#